data_AF-A0A533I3K8-F1
#
_entry.id   AF-A0A533I3K8-F1
#
_cell.length_a   1.000
_cell.length_b   1.000
_cell.length_c   1.000
_cell.angle_alpha   90.00
_cell.angle_beta   90.00
_cell.angle_gamma   90.00
#
_symmetry.space_group_name_H-M   'P 1'
#
loop_
_entity.id
_entity.type
_entity.pdbx_description
1 polymer ?
#
loop_
_entity_poly.entity_id
_entity_poly.type
_entity_poly.pdbx_seq_one_letter_code
_entity_poly.pdbx_strand_id
1 'polypeptide(L)'
;MNIQDFPALKAQLSNEKLAKIMIHTTGPYQPSSARERSVTNPHTERLSGISLSDDSGVDDIVNGSCRAEQSSDGDLKRSYVFALLASSKRISTPYIMKTLGLTERQARRYMAACKLAIQQLTRHFNSLEVATVPRTRALTLAEIRAAHKKEANGNSS
;
A
#
# COMPACT_ATOMS: atom_id res chain seq x y z
N MET A 1 17.47 13.40 14.60
CA MET A 1 18.51 12.35 14.56
C MET A 1 18.39 11.64 13.22
N ASN A 2 19.39 11.74 12.36
CA ASN A 2 19.32 11.18 11.01
C ASN A 2 20.10 9.85 10.99
N ILE A 3 19.52 8.78 10.43
CA ILE A 3 20.25 7.51 10.31
C ILE A 3 21.49 7.64 9.42
N GLN A 4 21.57 8.72 8.63
CA GLN A 4 22.75 9.12 7.88
C GLN A 4 24.02 9.19 8.74
N ASP A 5 23.88 9.52 10.02
CA ASP A 5 24.96 9.79 10.97
C ASP A 5 25.55 8.50 11.59
N PHE A 6 24.97 7.33 11.32
CA PHE A 6 25.34 6.04 11.95
C PHE A 6 25.75 4.96 10.91
N PRO A 7 26.97 5.03 10.35
CA PRO A 7 27.40 4.14 9.27
C PRO A 7 27.49 2.67 9.66
N ALA A 8 27.90 2.36 10.90
CA ALA A 8 27.95 0.98 11.40
C ALA A 8 26.56 0.34 11.49
N LEU A 9 25.56 1.13 11.92
CA LEU A 9 24.17 0.68 11.98
C LEU A 9 23.59 0.46 10.58
N LYS A 10 23.97 1.30 9.60
CA LYS A 10 23.56 1.12 8.21
C LYS A 10 24.04 -0.20 7.62
N ALA A 11 25.27 -0.60 7.91
CA ALA A 11 25.84 -1.84 7.39
C ALA A 11 25.11 -3.09 7.90
N GLN A 12 24.46 -3.01 9.07
CA GLN A 12 23.75 -4.13 9.70
C GLN A 12 22.27 -4.21 9.32
N LEU A 13 21.69 -3.14 8.78
CA LEU A 13 20.26 -3.07 8.46
C LEU A 13 20.00 -3.43 7.00
N SER A 14 18.91 -4.17 6.76
CA SER A 14 18.44 -4.40 5.39
C SER A 14 18.00 -3.08 4.75
N ASN A 15 18.11 -3.00 3.42
CA ASN A 15 17.70 -1.82 2.65
C ASN A 15 16.24 -1.41 2.92
N GLU A 16 15.37 -2.38 3.22
CA GLU A 16 13.97 -2.15 3.60
C GLU A 16 13.85 -1.46 4.96
N LYS A 17 14.56 -1.98 5.97
CA LYS A 17 14.56 -1.40 7.33
C LYS A 17 15.16 0.01 7.33
N LEU A 18 16.22 0.23 6.56
CA LEU A 18 16.81 1.55 6.38
C LEU A 18 15.82 2.55 5.78
N ALA A 19 15.13 2.16 4.72
CA ALA A 19 14.14 3.02 4.08
C ALA A 19 12.97 3.36 5.02
N LYS A 20 12.47 2.37 5.76
CA LYS A 20 11.44 2.58 6.80
C LYS A 20 11.90 3.59 7.85
N ILE A 21 13.14 3.46 8.37
CA ILE A 21 13.68 4.41 9.35
C ILE A 21 13.82 5.82 8.77
N MET A 22 14.32 5.96 7.54
CA MET A 22 14.42 7.27 6.88
C MET A 22 13.06 7.95 6.76
N ILE A 23 12.02 7.20 6.39
CA ILE A 23 10.66 7.73 6.25
C ILE A 23 10.07 8.12 7.61
N HIS A 24 10.20 7.26 8.63
CA HIS A 24 9.70 7.54 9.98
C HIS A 24 10.40 8.74 10.64
N THR A 25 11.70 8.91 10.45
CA THR A 25 12.47 10.03 11.01
C THR A 25 12.12 11.39 10.40
N THR A 26 11.51 11.41 9.21
CA THR A 26 11.15 12.66 8.51
C THR A 26 9.87 13.31 9.08
N GLY A 27 9.11 12.59 9.92
CA GLY A 27 7.88 13.06 10.53
C GLY A 27 6.65 13.01 9.60
N PRO A 28 5.46 13.31 10.12
CA PRO A 28 4.23 13.28 9.35
C PRO A 28 4.28 14.28 8.19
N TYR A 29 3.98 13.81 6.99
CA TYR A 29 3.96 14.66 5.79
C TYR A 29 2.86 15.73 5.91
N GLN A 30 3.28 17.00 5.85
CA GLN A 30 2.40 18.15 5.69
C GLN A 30 2.65 18.76 4.30
N PRO A 31 1.62 18.84 3.43
CA PRO A 31 1.77 19.47 2.13
C PRO A 31 2.14 20.94 2.30
N SER A 32 3.16 21.41 1.57
CA SER A 32 3.61 22.79 1.66
C SER A 32 2.71 23.75 0.88
N SER A 33 1.85 23.22 0.00
CA SER A 33 0.96 23.99 -0.85
C SER A 33 -0.31 23.21 -1.22
N ALA A 34 -1.44 23.91 -1.37
CA ALA A 34 -2.70 23.35 -1.87
C ALA A 34 -2.59 22.80 -3.31
N ARG A 35 -1.57 23.20 -4.08
CA ARG A 35 -1.32 22.71 -5.45
C ARG A 35 -0.47 21.43 -5.48
N GLU A 36 0.05 20.98 -4.34
CA GLU A 36 0.94 19.83 -4.29
C GLU A 36 0.17 18.53 -4.61
N ARG A 37 0.56 17.89 -5.72
CA ARG A 37 -0.07 16.64 -6.14
C ARG A 37 0.41 15.50 -5.25
N SER A 38 -0.49 14.99 -4.42
CA SER A 38 -0.27 13.80 -3.59
C SER A 38 -1.17 12.64 -4.02
N VAL A 39 -0.76 11.41 -3.70
CA VAL A 39 -1.60 10.22 -3.80
C VAL A 39 -1.91 9.72 -2.39
N THR A 40 -3.16 9.31 -2.17
CA THR A 40 -3.57 8.69 -0.92
C THR A 40 -3.42 7.18 -1.03
N ASN A 41 -2.73 6.58 -0.07
CA ASN A 41 -2.49 5.16 0.02
C ASN A 41 -3.42 4.53 1.08
N PRO A 42 -4.49 3.81 0.66
CA PRO A 42 -5.41 3.17 1.59
C PRO A 42 -4.81 1.93 2.29
N HIS A 43 -3.69 1.40 1.77
CA HIS A 43 -3.12 0.12 2.21
C HIS A 43 -2.01 0.26 3.26
N THR A 44 -1.78 1.47 3.76
CA THR A 44 -0.69 1.75 4.72
C THR A 44 -0.78 0.86 5.96
N GLU A 45 -1.96 0.75 6.56
CA GLU A 45 -2.17 -0.08 7.76
C GLU A 45 -1.95 -1.56 7.46
N ARG A 46 -2.48 -2.07 6.33
CA ARG A 46 -2.29 -3.46 5.88
C ARG A 46 -0.82 -3.81 5.69
N LEU A 47 -0.03 -2.90 5.13
CA LEU A 47 1.38 -3.13 4.81
C LEU A 47 2.34 -2.84 5.98
N SER A 48 1.91 -2.08 6.99
CA SER A 48 2.76 -1.61 8.09
C SER A 48 3.42 -2.74 8.90
N GLY A 49 2.72 -3.87 9.04
CA GLY A 49 3.17 -5.05 9.81
C GLY A 49 3.82 -6.14 8.98
N ILE A 50 4.00 -5.93 7.68
CA ILE A 50 4.41 -6.96 6.71
C ILE A 50 5.78 -6.58 6.11
N SER A 51 6.59 -7.58 5.77
CA SER A 51 7.80 -7.47 4.95
C SER A 51 7.53 -7.97 3.53
N LEU A 52 8.31 -7.51 2.55
CA LEU A 52 8.21 -7.99 1.16
C LEU A 52 8.27 -9.52 1.05
N SER A 53 9.00 -10.18 1.95
CA SER A 53 9.13 -11.64 1.97
C SER A 53 7.88 -12.39 2.41
N ASP A 54 6.92 -11.72 3.07
CA ASP A 54 5.82 -12.39 3.74
C ASP A 54 4.62 -12.63 2.80
N ASP A 55 4.51 -11.84 1.72
CA ASP A 55 3.43 -11.93 0.74
C ASP A 55 4.00 -11.82 -0.68
N SER A 56 4.03 -12.95 -1.39
CA SER A 56 4.56 -13.03 -2.75
C SER A 56 3.75 -12.19 -3.74
N GLY A 57 2.44 -12.03 -3.53
CA GLY A 57 1.60 -11.18 -4.38
C GLY A 57 1.96 -9.71 -4.22
N VAL A 58 2.23 -9.27 -2.98
CA VAL A 58 2.72 -7.92 -2.71
C VAL A 58 4.12 -7.68 -3.28
N ASP A 59 5.07 -8.62 -3.12
CA ASP A 59 6.41 -8.48 -3.74
C ASP A 59 6.32 -8.41 -5.26
N ASP A 60 5.54 -9.28 -5.91
CA ASP A 60 5.36 -9.27 -7.36
C ASP A 60 4.78 -7.95 -7.86
N ILE A 61 3.80 -7.39 -7.15
CA ILE A 61 3.21 -6.09 -7.49
C ILE A 61 4.24 -4.96 -7.34
N VAL A 62 4.98 -4.93 -6.24
CA VAL A 62 6.01 -3.90 -6.01
C VAL A 62 7.13 -4.02 -7.03
N ASN A 63 7.58 -5.25 -7.32
CA ASN A 63 8.61 -5.54 -8.31
C ASN A 63 8.18 -5.15 -9.72
N GLY A 64 6.97 -5.55 -10.13
CA GLY A 64 6.39 -5.16 -11.40
C GLY A 64 6.27 -3.64 -11.53
N SER A 65 5.84 -2.95 -10.48
CA SER A 65 5.70 -1.49 -10.47
C SER A 65 7.06 -0.76 -10.59
N CYS A 66 8.14 -1.33 -10.03
CA CYS A 66 9.48 -0.78 -10.16
C CYS A 66 10.08 -0.94 -11.56
N ARG A 67 9.64 -1.95 -12.30
CA ARG A 67 10.10 -2.29 -13.67
C ARG A 67 9.24 -1.71 -14.78
N ALA A 68 8.01 -1.29 -14.47
CA ALA A 68 7.06 -0.75 -15.44
C ALA A 68 7.57 0.52 -16.13
N GLU A 69 8.36 1.35 -15.44
CA GLU A 69 9.12 2.42 -16.07
C GLU A 69 10.54 1.93 -16.45
N GLN A 70 10.64 1.24 -17.58
CA GLN A 70 11.93 1.01 -18.23
C GLN A 70 12.51 2.37 -18.64
N SER A 71 13.46 2.87 -17.86
CA SER A 71 14.21 4.08 -18.18
C SER A 71 15.70 3.79 -18.19
N SER A 72 16.46 4.62 -18.90
CA SER A 72 17.92 4.52 -19.01
C SER A 72 18.66 4.58 -17.66
N ASP A 73 17.99 5.04 -16.61
CA ASP A 73 18.58 5.23 -15.27
C ASP A 73 18.50 3.96 -14.39
N GLY A 74 18.06 2.83 -14.95
CA GLY A 74 17.96 1.55 -14.26
C GLY A 74 16.71 1.39 -13.37
N ASP A 75 16.56 0.18 -12.82
CA ASP A 75 15.43 -0.24 -12.00
C ASP A 75 15.32 0.56 -10.69
N LEU A 76 14.09 0.88 -10.28
CA LEU A 76 13.83 1.50 -8.99
C LEU A 76 14.08 0.49 -7.85
N LYS A 77 14.55 0.98 -6.70
CA LYS A 77 14.73 0.13 -5.52
C LYS A 77 13.37 -0.24 -4.93
N ARG A 78 13.00 -1.51 -5.05
CA ARG A 78 11.77 -2.09 -4.49
C ARG A 78 11.57 -1.77 -3.01
N SER A 79 12.65 -1.83 -2.23
CA SER A 79 12.63 -1.52 -0.79
C SER A 79 12.14 -0.10 -0.50
N TYR A 80 12.44 0.87 -1.36
CA TYR A 80 12.01 2.26 -1.17
C TYR A 80 10.54 2.43 -1.53
N VAL A 81 10.06 1.81 -2.61
CA VAL A 81 8.64 1.81 -2.97
C VAL A 81 7.83 1.14 -1.86
N PHE A 82 8.25 -0.02 -1.37
CA PHE A 82 7.57 -0.72 -0.29
C PHE A 82 7.53 0.10 0.99
N ALA A 83 8.65 0.70 1.41
CA ALA A 83 8.69 1.52 2.61
C ALA A 83 7.79 2.75 2.52
N LEU A 84 7.71 3.40 1.34
CA LEU A 84 6.76 4.50 1.11
C LEU A 84 5.31 4.04 1.28
N LEU A 85 4.97 2.86 0.76
CA LEU A 85 3.62 2.28 0.88
C LEU A 85 3.31 1.81 2.31
N ALA A 86 4.28 1.25 3.03
CA ALA A 86 4.07 0.73 4.39
C ALA A 86 4.03 1.83 5.45
N SER A 87 4.70 2.96 5.23
CA SER A 87 4.89 3.99 6.26
C SER A 87 4.14 5.29 5.98
N SER A 88 3.59 5.51 4.78
CA SER A 88 2.98 6.81 4.40
C SER A 88 1.58 6.67 3.78
N LYS A 89 0.60 7.27 4.47
CA LYS A 89 -0.79 7.39 3.98
C LYS A 89 -0.94 8.38 2.83
N ARG A 90 -0.09 9.41 2.79
CA ARG A 90 -0.04 10.39 1.72
C ARG A 90 1.38 10.47 1.19
N ILE A 91 1.52 10.29 -0.11
CA ILE A 91 2.82 10.26 -0.80
C ILE A 91 2.81 11.41 -1.81
N SER A 92 3.87 12.22 -1.83
CA SER A 92 4.06 13.30 -2.81
C SER A 92 5.49 13.32 -3.33
N THR A 93 5.74 13.95 -4.48
CA THR A 93 7.11 14.10 -5.01
C THR A 93 8.02 14.85 -4.03
N PRO A 94 7.66 16.04 -3.51
CA PRO A 94 8.49 16.74 -2.52
C PRO A 94 8.77 15.91 -1.26
N TYR A 95 7.79 15.13 -0.81
CA TYR A 95 7.97 14.23 0.33
C TYR A 95 9.01 13.15 0.03
N ILE A 96 8.93 12.49 -1.12
CA ILE A 96 9.89 11.47 -1.55
C ILE A 96 11.30 12.07 -1.68
N MET A 97 11.42 13.27 -2.25
CA MET A 97 12.71 13.97 -2.37
C MET A 97 13.33 14.21 -1.00
N LYS A 98 12.54 14.75 -0.06
CA LYS A 98 13.01 15.09 1.29
C LYS A 98 13.37 13.84 2.10
N THR A 99 12.53 12.81 2.06
CA THR A 99 12.70 11.58 2.84
C THR A 99 13.87 10.72 2.34
N LEU A 100 13.98 10.56 1.02
CA LEU A 100 14.96 9.66 0.42
C LEU A 100 16.20 10.37 -0.12
N GLY A 101 16.25 11.71 -0.06
CA GLY A 101 17.38 12.51 -0.57
C GLY A 101 17.54 12.39 -2.09
N LEU A 102 16.42 12.24 -2.82
CA LEU A 102 16.43 11.99 -4.26
C LEU A 102 16.24 13.26 -5.07
N THR A 103 16.74 13.24 -6.31
CA THR A 103 16.43 14.27 -7.30
C THR A 103 14.94 14.30 -7.65
N GLU A 104 14.43 15.44 -8.12
CA GLU A 104 13.01 15.56 -8.50
C GLU A 104 12.62 14.55 -9.59
N ARG A 105 13.50 14.29 -10.56
CA ARG A 105 13.29 13.28 -11.61
C ARG A 105 13.13 11.89 -10.99
N GLN A 106 14.04 11.47 -10.12
CA GLN A 106 13.95 10.18 -9.43
C GLN A 106 12.70 10.09 -8.56
N ALA A 107 12.39 11.13 -7.78
CA ALA A 107 11.21 11.16 -6.93
C ALA A 107 9.91 11.04 -7.72
N ARG A 108 9.83 11.64 -8.92
CA ARG A 108 8.69 11.46 -9.84
C ARG A 108 8.52 10.01 -10.29
N ARG A 109 9.63 9.30 -10.58
CA ARG A 109 9.59 7.86 -10.93
C ARG A 109 9.09 7.01 -9.76
N TYR A 110 9.58 7.26 -8.54
CA TYR A 110 9.08 6.59 -7.33
C TYR A 110 7.59 6.88 -7.09
N MET A 111 7.15 8.12 -7.31
CA MET A 111 5.74 8.50 -7.22
C MET A 111 4.87 7.76 -8.24
N ALA A 112 5.35 7.61 -9.49
CA ALA A 112 4.65 6.83 -10.52
C ALA A 112 4.55 5.35 -10.13
N ALA A 113 5.65 4.76 -9.67
CA ALA A 113 5.67 3.38 -9.17
C ALA A 113 4.71 3.18 -7.98
N CYS A 114 4.66 4.12 -7.03
CA CYS A 114 3.71 4.07 -5.91
C CYS A 114 2.25 4.10 -6.40
N LYS A 115 1.91 4.94 -7.38
CA LYS A 115 0.56 5.00 -7.95
C LYS A 115 0.15 3.68 -8.61
N LEU A 116 1.05 3.09 -9.41
CA LEU A 116 0.83 1.79 -10.04
C LEU A 116 0.65 0.70 -8.98
N ALA A 117 1.54 0.65 -8.00
CA ALA A 117 1.47 -0.31 -6.91
C ALA A 117 0.16 -0.19 -6.13
N ILE A 118 -0.27 1.03 -5.74
CA ILE A 118 -1.55 1.25 -5.05
C ILE A 118 -2.72 0.69 -5.86
N GLN A 119 -2.74 0.96 -7.16
CA GLN A 119 -3.81 0.46 -8.04
C GLN A 119 -3.84 -1.07 -8.07
N GLN A 120 -2.69 -1.72 -8.22
CA GLN A 120 -2.62 -3.19 -8.29
C GLN A 120 -2.86 -3.85 -6.93
N LEU A 121 -2.34 -3.30 -5.84
CA LEU A 121 -2.60 -3.74 -4.47
C LEU A 121 -4.10 -3.67 -4.15
N THR A 122 -4.79 -2.62 -4.60
CA THR A 122 -6.24 -2.52 -4.44
C THR A 122 -6.95 -3.69 -5.12
N ARG A 123 -6.54 -4.07 -6.33
CA ARG A 123 -7.10 -5.24 -7.03
C ARG A 123 -6.79 -6.55 -6.30
N HIS A 124 -5.54 -6.71 -5.89
CA HIS A 124 -5.07 -7.90 -5.17
C HIS A 124 -5.83 -8.11 -3.87
N PHE A 125 -5.89 -7.09 -3.01
CA PHE A 125 -6.59 -7.24 -1.73
C PHE A 125 -8.11 -7.36 -1.88
N ASN A 126 -8.73 -6.68 -2.84
CA ASN A 126 -10.16 -6.87 -3.12
C ASN A 126 -10.45 -8.30 -3.61
N SER A 127 -9.54 -8.89 -4.40
CA SER A 127 -9.71 -10.28 -4.86
C SER A 127 -9.61 -11.30 -3.72
N LEU A 128 -8.75 -11.04 -2.73
CA LEU A 128 -8.63 -11.85 -1.52
C LEU A 128 -9.89 -11.75 -0.65
N GLU A 129 -10.44 -10.55 -0.48
CA GLU A 129 -11.69 -10.34 0.26
C GLU A 129 -12.86 -11.10 -0.37
N VAL A 130 -13.00 -11.06 -1.70
CA VAL A 130 -14.05 -11.80 -2.44
C VAL A 130 -13.90 -13.33 -2.31
N ALA A 131 -12.66 -13.85 -2.22
CA ALA A 131 -12.41 -15.28 -2.01
C ALA A 131 -12.80 -15.74 -0.59
N THR A 132 -12.75 -14.85 0.40
CA THR A 132 -13.05 -15.17 1.81
C THR A 132 -14.51 -15.03 2.21
N VAL A 133 -15.38 -14.49 1.35
CA VAL A 133 -16.83 -14.50 1.61
C VAL A 133 -17.33 -15.93 1.36
N PRO A 134 -17.77 -16.69 2.38
CA PRO A 134 -18.52 -17.90 2.11
C PRO A 134 -19.70 -17.47 1.28
N ARG A 135 -19.85 -18.00 0.05
CA ARG A 135 -21.04 -17.79 -0.79
C ARG A 135 -22.23 -18.02 0.10
N THR A 136 -22.87 -16.94 0.57
CA THR A 136 -24.11 -17.01 1.30
C THR A 136 -25.03 -17.70 0.33
N ARG A 137 -25.37 -18.96 0.64
CA ARG A 137 -26.26 -19.77 -0.18
C ARG A 137 -27.47 -18.89 -0.46
N ALA A 138 -27.66 -18.54 -1.74
CA ALA A 138 -28.82 -17.76 -2.13
C ALA A 138 -30.04 -18.54 -1.63
N LEU A 139 -30.82 -17.92 -0.76
CA LEU A 139 -32.06 -18.51 -0.26
C LEU A 139 -32.93 -18.78 -1.49
N THR A 140 -33.35 -20.03 -1.64
CA THR A 140 -34.25 -20.40 -2.72
C THR A 140 -35.59 -19.68 -2.55
N LEU A 141 -36.31 -19.44 -3.64
CA LEU A 141 -37.65 -18.85 -3.59
C LEU A 141 -38.61 -19.59 -2.64
N ALA A 142 -38.39 -20.89 -2.43
CA ALA A 142 -39.14 -21.70 -1.47
C ALA A 142 -38.84 -21.32 -0.01
N GLU A 143 -37.57 -21.08 0.33
CA GLU A 143 -37.13 -20.67 1.68
C GLU A 143 -37.62 -19.25 2.00
N ILE A 144 -37.61 -18.34 1.02
CA ILE A 144 -38.16 -16.97 1.16
C ILE A 144 -39.68 -17.01 1.43
N ARG A 145 -40.42 -17.84 0.68
CA ARG A 145 -41.88 -18.01 0.90
C ARG A 145 -42.21 -18.62 2.25
N ALA A 146 -41.37 -19.54 2.74
CA ALA A 146 -41.56 -20.16 4.05
C ALA A 146 -41.35 -19.15 5.20
N ALA A 147 -40.39 -18.23 5.07
CA ALA A 147 -40.15 -17.17 6.05
C ALA A 147 -41.35 -16.21 6.15
N HIS A 148 -41.86 -15.72 5.02
CA HIS A 148 -43.05 -14.84 5.02
C HIS A 148 -44.32 -15.52 5.53
N LYS A 149 -44.47 -16.83 5.35
CA LYS A 149 -45.61 -17.58 5.90
C LYS A 149 -45.53 -17.73 7.43
N LYS A 150 -44.32 -17.78 8.00
CA LYS A 150 -44.13 -17.79 9.47
C LYS A 150 -44.47 -16.44 10.09
N GLU A 151 -44.10 -15.34 9.44
CA GLU A 151 -44.44 -13.98 9.92
C GLU A 151 -45.95 -13.71 9.86
N ALA A 152 -46.63 -14.19 8.82
CA ALA A 152 -48.08 -14.02 8.67
C ALA A 152 -48.89 -14.78 9.74
N ASN A 153 -48.38 -15.90 10.26
CA ASN A 153 -49.07 -16.72 11.26
C ASN A 153 -48.67 -16.39 12.72
N GLY A 154 -47.67 -15.52 12.93
CA GLY A 154 -47.19 -15.14 14.27
C GLY A 154 -47.89 -13.95 14.91
N ASN A 155 -48.77 -13.24 14.17
CA ASN A 155 -49.42 -12.01 14.62
C ASN A 155 -50.88 -12.21 15.08
N SER A 156 -51.22 -13.43 15.52
CA SER A 156 -52.53 -13.77 16.08
C SER A 156 -52.36 -14.25 17.52
N SER A 157 -52.06 -13.32 18.42
CA SER A 157 -52.18 -13.49 19.87
C SER A 157 -52.51 -12.15 20.51
#